data_AF-A0A918CUW8-F1
#
_entry.id   AF-A0A918CUW8-F1
#
_cell.length_a   1.000
_cell.length_b   1.000
_cell.length_c   1.000
_cell.angle_alpha   90.00
_cell.angle_beta   90.00
_cell.angle_gamma   90.00
#
_symmetry.space_group_name_H-M   'P 1'
#
loop_
_entity.id
_entity.type
_entity.pdbx_description
1 polymer ?
#
loop_
_entity_poly.entity_id
_entity_poly.type
_entity_poly.pdbx_seq_one_letter_code
_entity_poly.pdbx_strand_id
1 'polypeptide(L)'
;MMTVDYRTLFADVHRRPGSYGLDGSYGQAVAFIMGCDAGNAWGLLVGFPEWLAMKAGGGANLVWSALVLRIAFPGPTVVTAAETLDQQHDEHAVGALFGLLDEFLADRKGSRGAAAIVSSYLDWQRLRREQNS
;
A
#
# COMPACT_ATOMS: atom_id res chain seq x y z
N MET A 1 -15.74 21.45 7.50
CA MET A 1 -14.89 20.34 7.98
C MET A 1 -13.64 20.34 7.11
N MET A 2 -12.45 20.56 7.66
CA MET A 2 -11.21 20.53 6.88
C MET A 2 -10.89 19.07 6.52
N THR A 3 -10.99 18.72 5.24
CA THR A 3 -10.56 17.42 4.75
C THR A 3 -9.04 17.36 4.82
N VAL A 4 -8.49 16.41 5.58
CA VAL A 4 -7.03 16.18 5.62
C VAL A 4 -6.58 15.72 4.23
N ASP A 5 -5.57 16.38 3.66
CA ASP A 5 -4.93 15.86 2.44
C ASP A 5 -3.90 14.80 2.82
N TYR A 6 -4.32 13.54 2.73
CA TYR A 6 -3.50 12.39 3.09
C TYR A 6 -2.23 12.26 2.23
N ARG A 7 -2.20 12.79 0.99
CA ARG A 7 -0.97 12.79 0.18
C ARG A 7 0.09 13.69 0.81
N THR A 8 -0.31 14.89 1.23
CA THR A 8 0.59 15.83 1.91
C THR A 8 1.02 15.30 3.26
N LEU A 9 0.10 14.73 4.05
CA LEU A 9 0.43 14.13 5.34
C LEU A 9 1.45 13.00 5.18
N PHE A 10 1.21 12.05 4.28
CA PHE A 10 2.09 10.90 4.10
C PHE A 10 3.46 11.29 3.54
N ALA A 11 3.53 12.30 2.67
CA ALA A 11 4.80 12.86 2.24
C ALA A 11 5.60 13.48 3.41
N ASP A 12 4.93 14.16 4.36
CA ASP A 12 5.62 14.74 5.50
C ASP A 12 6.06 13.68 6.52
N VAL A 13 5.23 12.66 6.76
CA VAL A 13 5.57 11.51 7.61
C VAL A 13 6.78 10.76 7.05
N HIS A 14 6.81 10.49 5.74
CA HIS A 14 7.95 9.84 5.10
C HIS A 14 9.24 10.67 5.24
N ARG A 15 9.13 11.99 5.12
CA ARG A 15 10.27 12.90 5.21
C ARG A 15 10.80 13.05 6.65
N ARG A 16 9.92 12.97 7.66
CA ARG A 16 10.24 13.27 9.06
C ARG A 16 9.58 12.27 10.02
N PRO A 17 9.88 10.96 9.93
CA PRO A 17 9.20 9.93 10.72
C PRO A 17 9.27 10.19 12.23
N GLY A 18 10.41 10.67 12.73
CA GLY A 18 10.60 10.99 14.16
C GLY A 18 9.67 12.09 14.69
N SER A 19 9.21 13.04 13.86
CA SER A 19 8.22 14.06 14.27
C SER A 19 6.84 13.48 14.54
N TYR A 20 6.59 12.25 14.05
CA TYR A 20 5.36 11.50 14.25
C TYR A 20 5.54 10.33 15.23
N GLY A 21 6.69 10.27 15.92
CA GLY A 21 7.01 9.20 16.87
C GLY A 21 7.37 7.88 16.20
N LEU A 22 7.70 7.88 14.90
CA LEU A 22 8.08 6.69 14.16
C LEU A 22 9.60 6.48 14.21
N ASP A 23 10.03 5.22 14.37
CA ASP A 23 11.43 4.80 14.41
C ASP A 23 12.04 4.55 13.02
N GLY A 24 11.24 4.65 11.96
CA GLY A 24 11.66 4.41 10.58
C GLY A 24 11.52 2.97 10.13
N SER A 25 11.06 2.06 10.99
CA SER A 25 10.78 0.68 10.60
C SER A 25 9.52 0.58 9.73
N TYR A 26 9.52 -0.41 8.85
CA TYR A 26 8.38 -0.73 8.01
C TYR A 26 7.14 -1.09 8.84
N GLY A 27 7.33 -1.84 9.93
CA GLY A 27 6.24 -2.22 10.83
C GLY A 27 5.53 -1.02 11.45
N GLN A 28 6.28 -0.01 11.92
CA GLN A 28 5.68 1.20 12.47
C GLN A 28 5.01 2.06 11.39
N ALA A 29 5.59 2.16 10.20
CA ALA A 29 4.95 2.84 9.08
C ALA A 29 3.62 2.18 8.72
N VAL A 30 3.56 0.84 8.65
CA VAL A 30 2.32 0.08 8.43
C VAL A 30 1.29 0.37 9.53
N ALA A 31 1.68 0.31 10.80
CA ALA A 31 0.80 0.58 11.93
C ALA A 31 0.22 2.00 11.89
N PHE A 32 1.05 2.99 11.55
CA PHE A 32 0.62 4.38 11.38
C PHE A 32 -0.44 4.54 10.28
N ILE A 33 -0.21 3.92 9.13
CA ILE A 33 -1.14 3.95 7.99
C ILE A 33 -2.45 3.23 8.31
N MET A 34 -2.39 2.08 8.99
CA MET A 34 -3.60 1.40 9.49
C MET A 34 -4.38 2.28 10.46
N GLY A 35 -3.70 3.00 11.36
CA GLY A 35 -4.34 3.97 12.26
C GLY A 35 -5.05 5.10 11.52
N CYS A 36 -4.43 5.61 10.45
CA CYS A 36 -5.06 6.61 9.59
C CYS A 36 -6.32 6.06 8.92
N ASP A 37 -6.27 4.85 8.38
CA ASP A 37 -7.43 4.22 7.74
C ASP A 37 -8.57 3.96 8.74
N ALA A 38 -8.24 3.44 9.93
CA ALA A 38 -9.19 3.26 11.02
C ALA A 38 -9.86 4.59 11.42
N GLY A 39 -9.09 5.68 11.51
CA GLY A 39 -9.60 7.03 11.76
C GLY A 39 -10.50 7.60 10.66
N ASN A 40 -10.49 6.99 9.46
CA ASN A 40 -11.36 7.31 8.33
C ASN A 40 -12.47 6.26 8.12
N ALA A 41 -12.86 5.55 9.18
CA ALA A 41 -13.85 4.48 9.10
C ALA A 41 -13.50 3.41 8.04
N TRP A 42 -12.20 3.12 7.89
CA TRP A 42 -11.64 2.18 6.92
C TRP A 42 -11.88 2.56 5.44
N GLY A 43 -12.15 3.83 5.18
CA GLY A 43 -12.45 4.37 3.85
C GLY A 43 -11.22 4.83 3.05
N LEU A 44 -10.09 5.03 3.71
CA LEU A 44 -8.89 5.63 3.10
C LEU A 44 -8.18 4.63 2.19
N LEU A 45 -8.14 3.35 2.57
CA LEU A 45 -7.46 2.29 1.83
C LEU A 45 -8.39 1.37 1.03
N VAL A 46 -9.68 1.70 0.91
CA VAL A 46 -10.62 0.92 0.07
C VAL A 46 -10.10 0.84 -1.37
N GLY A 47 -9.90 -0.39 -1.86
CA GLY A 47 -9.37 -0.68 -3.19
C GLY A 47 -7.83 -0.72 -3.26
N PHE A 48 -7.12 -0.39 -2.18
CA PHE A 48 -5.65 -0.42 -2.15
C PHE A 48 -5.08 -1.85 -2.29
N PRO A 49 -5.57 -2.88 -1.59
CA PRO A 49 -5.08 -4.25 -1.77
C PRO A 49 -5.24 -4.75 -3.22
N GLU A 50 -6.38 -4.46 -3.84
CA GLU A 50 -6.67 -4.82 -5.24
C GLU A 50 -5.75 -4.08 -6.22
N TRP A 51 -5.52 -2.78 -5.99
CA TRP A 51 -4.59 -1.98 -6.77
C TRP A 51 -3.15 -2.53 -6.68
N LEU A 52 -2.71 -2.92 -5.48
CA LEU A 52 -1.41 -3.56 -5.27
C LEU A 52 -1.33 -4.94 -5.94
N ALA A 53 -2.39 -5.76 -5.84
CA ALA A 53 -2.41 -7.09 -6.46
C ALA A 53 -2.30 -7.02 -7.99
N MET A 54 -2.90 -6.02 -8.63
CA MET A 54 -2.72 -5.75 -10.06
C MET A 54 -1.26 -5.39 -10.39
N LYS A 55 -0.61 -4.55 -9.58
CA LYS A 55 0.80 -4.18 -9.76
C LYS A 55 1.77 -5.34 -9.51
N ALA A 56 1.50 -6.16 -8.50
CA ALA A 56 2.31 -7.33 -8.16
C ALA A 56 2.09 -8.53 -9.09
N GLY A 57 1.15 -8.44 -10.05
CA GLY A 57 0.78 -9.53 -10.94
C GLY A 57 0.07 -10.70 -10.23
N GLY A 58 -0.49 -10.49 -9.03
CA GLY A 58 -1.12 -11.53 -8.21
C GLY A 58 -1.06 -11.24 -6.71
N GLY A 59 -1.41 -12.25 -5.89
CA GLY A 59 -1.26 -12.18 -4.43
C GLY A 59 -2.44 -11.56 -3.69
N ALA A 60 -3.65 -11.54 -4.27
CA ALA A 60 -4.82 -10.96 -3.63
C ALA A 60 -5.30 -11.65 -2.34
N ASN A 61 -4.74 -12.82 -2.05
CA ASN A 61 -4.91 -13.53 -0.79
C ASN A 61 -3.95 -13.03 0.32
N LEU A 62 -3.03 -12.11 0.00
CA LEU A 62 -2.11 -11.50 0.94
C LEU A 62 -2.72 -10.20 1.51
N VAL A 63 -2.35 -9.88 2.75
CA VAL A 63 -2.59 -8.55 3.31
C VAL A 63 -1.80 -7.50 2.53
N TRP A 64 -2.32 -6.27 2.45
CA TRP A 64 -1.71 -5.21 1.61
C TRP A 64 -0.26 -4.91 2.01
N SER A 65 0.09 -5.01 3.30
CA SER A 65 1.46 -4.77 3.76
C SER A 65 2.44 -5.84 3.25
N ALA A 66 1.98 -7.07 3.03
CA ALA A 66 2.80 -8.10 2.40
C ALA A 66 2.89 -7.90 0.87
N LEU A 67 1.85 -7.37 0.23
CA LEU A 67 1.89 -7.00 -1.19
C LEU A 67 2.90 -5.88 -1.46
N VAL A 68 2.99 -4.89 -0.57
CA VAL A 68 4.01 -3.82 -0.65
C VAL A 68 5.42 -4.42 -0.60
N LEU A 69 5.70 -5.32 0.34
CA LEU A 69 7.02 -5.99 0.42
C LEU A 69 7.32 -6.82 -0.84
N ARG A 70 6.32 -7.53 -1.37
CA ARG A 70 6.45 -8.29 -2.62
C ARG A 70 6.81 -7.39 -3.81
N ILE A 71 6.26 -6.17 -3.86
CA ILE A 71 6.57 -5.19 -4.90
C ILE A 71 7.96 -4.59 -4.66
N ALA A 72 8.32 -4.30 -3.41
CA ALA A 72 9.60 -3.72 -3.03
C ALA A 72 10.78 -4.68 -3.27
N PHE A 73 10.57 -5.98 -3.07
CA PHE A 73 11.59 -7.03 -3.20
C PHE A 73 11.18 -8.09 -4.24
N PRO A 74 11.27 -7.77 -5.55
CA PRO A 74 10.96 -8.72 -6.61
C PRO A 74 12.03 -9.82 -6.67
N GLY A 75 11.77 -10.97 -6.05
CA GLY A 75 12.70 -12.11 -6.02
C GLY A 75 12.27 -13.23 -5.06
N PRO A 76 13.06 -14.31 -4.92
CA PRO A 76 12.78 -15.41 -4.01
C PRO A 76 12.92 -15.04 -2.52
N THR A 77 13.40 -13.83 -2.20
CA THR A 77 13.47 -13.31 -0.83
C THR A 77 12.07 -12.96 -0.37
N VAL A 78 11.39 -13.93 0.21
CA VAL A 78 10.09 -13.70 0.87
C VAL A 78 10.38 -13.01 2.20
N VAL A 79 10.49 -11.69 2.17
CA VAL A 79 10.37 -10.89 3.40
C VAL A 79 8.89 -10.79 3.71
N THR A 80 8.47 -11.42 4.80
CA THR A 80 7.14 -11.24 5.36
C THR A 80 7.12 -10.03 6.30
N ALA A 81 5.96 -9.39 6.46
CA ALA A 81 5.82 -8.25 7.38
C ALA A 81 6.07 -8.61 8.87
N ALA A 82 6.22 -9.91 9.19
CA ALA A 82 6.53 -10.40 10.53
C ALA A 82 8.04 -10.62 10.76
N GLU A 83 8.86 -10.54 9.72
CA GLU A 83 10.32 -10.64 9.84
C GLU A 83 10.92 -9.27 10.13
N THR A 84 11.85 -9.22 11.08
CA THR A 84 12.61 -8.00 11.34
C THR A 84 13.52 -7.74 10.16
N LEU A 85 13.25 -6.65 9.45
CA LEU A 85 14.13 -6.14 8.41
C LEU A 85 15.40 -5.56 9.04
N ASP A 86 16.52 -5.67 8.32
CA ASP A 86 17.64 -4.80 8.64
C ASP A 86 17.30 -3.36 8.21
N GLN A 87 18.09 -2.40 8.69
CA GLN A 87 17.84 -0.98 8.45
C GLN A 87 17.74 -0.64 6.96
N GLN A 88 18.56 -1.24 6.10
CA GLN A 88 18.56 -0.94 4.68
C GLN A 88 17.28 -1.46 4.00
N HIS A 89 16.83 -2.65 4.38
CA HIS A 89 15.57 -3.19 3.88
C HIS A 89 14.37 -2.42 4.43
N ASP A 90 14.41 -1.96 5.68
CA ASP A 90 13.36 -1.09 6.26
C ASP A 90 13.24 0.22 5.49
N GLU A 91 14.35 0.92 5.25
CA GLU A 91 14.37 2.17 4.49
C GLU A 91 13.81 1.98 3.07
N HIS A 92 14.19 0.89 2.39
CA HIS A 92 13.67 0.57 1.06
C HIS A 92 12.17 0.23 1.07
N ALA A 93 11.73 -0.59 2.04
CA ALA A 93 10.33 -0.98 2.18
C ALA A 93 9.42 0.20 2.53
N VAL A 94 9.88 1.09 3.42
CA VAL A 94 9.20 2.34 3.76
C VAL A 94 9.10 3.27 2.56
N GLY A 95 10.19 3.43 1.80
CA GLY A 95 10.18 4.20 0.56
C GLY A 95 9.17 3.66 -0.46
N ALA A 96 9.14 2.34 -0.64
CA ALA A 96 8.16 1.68 -1.51
C ALA A 96 6.71 1.88 -1.02
N LEU A 97 6.45 1.75 0.29
CA LEU A 97 5.13 1.98 0.88
C LEU A 97 4.61 3.38 0.56
N PHE A 98 5.39 4.42 0.88
CA PHE A 98 4.97 5.79 0.70
C PHE A 98 4.85 6.17 -0.78
N GLY A 99 5.70 5.63 -1.66
CA GLY A 99 5.56 5.78 -3.11
C GLY A 99 4.26 5.17 -3.64
N LEU A 100 3.95 3.94 -3.25
CA LEU A 100 2.73 3.24 -3.66
C LEU A 100 1.46 3.94 -3.14
N LEU A 101 1.50 4.48 -1.93
CA LEU A 101 0.39 5.27 -1.37
C LEU A 101 0.18 6.58 -2.12
N ASP A 102 1.25 7.30 -2.47
CA ASP A 102 1.11 8.53 -3.25
C ASP A 102 0.49 8.28 -4.62
N GLU A 103 0.98 7.27 -5.33
CA GLU A 103 0.45 6.86 -6.63
C GLU A 103 -1.03 6.45 -6.54
N PHE A 104 -1.38 5.59 -5.56
CA PHE A 104 -2.75 5.15 -5.35
C PHE A 104 -3.71 6.32 -5.07
N LEU A 105 -3.31 7.24 -4.19
CA LEU A 105 -4.14 8.40 -3.84
C LEU A 105 -4.25 9.40 -5.01
N ALA A 106 -3.23 9.50 -5.86
CA ALA A 106 -3.29 10.28 -7.10
C ALA A 106 -4.29 9.68 -8.10
N ASP A 107 -4.20 8.36 -8.36
CA ASP A 107 -5.12 7.62 -9.23
C ASP A 107 -6.58 7.75 -8.77
N ARG A 108 -6.79 7.70 -7.45
CA ARG A 108 -8.12 7.82 -6.82
C ARG A 108 -8.75 9.21 -6.99
N LYS A 109 -7.95 10.29 -6.96
CA LYS A 109 -8.42 11.67 -7.19
C LYS A 109 -8.64 11.98 -8.68
N GLY A 110 -7.91 11.34 -9.59
CA GLY A 110 -7.83 11.74 -11.00
C GLY A 110 -8.93 11.22 -11.93
N SER A 111 -9.41 9.97 -11.76
CA SER A 111 -10.50 9.40 -12.62
C SER A 111 -11.00 8.00 -12.19
N ARG A 112 -10.23 7.25 -11.40
CA ARG A 112 -10.58 5.91 -10.93
C ARG A 112 -10.90 5.94 -9.45
N GLY A 113 -12.12 6.34 -9.09
CA GLY A 113 -12.60 6.21 -7.71
C GLY A 113 -12.47 4.76 -7.21
N ALA A 114 -12.54 4.53 -5.90
CA ALA A 114 -12.32 3.19 -5.32
C ALA A 114 -13.16 2.09 -5.99
N ALA A 115 -14.41 2.39 -6.37
CA ALA A 115 -15.28 1.46 -7.11
C ALA A 115 -14.74 1.07 -8.51
N ALA A 116 -14.11 2.01 -9.24
CA ALA A 116 -13.52 1.74 -10.55
C ALA A 116 -12.25 0.86 -10.44
N ILE A 117 -11.47 1.03 -9.36
CA ILE A 117 -10.32 0.17 -9.06
C ILE A 117 -10.78 -1.26 -8.80
N VAL A 118 -11.80 -1.42 -7.95
CA VAL A 118 -12.39 -2.74 -7.64
C VAL A 118 -12.97 -3.39 -8.90
N SER A 119 -13.70 -2.64 -9.74
CA SER A 119 -14.24 -3.16 -11.00
C SER A 119 -13.14 -3.65 -11.94
N SER A 120 -12.09 -2.84 -12.13
CA SER A 120 -10.96 -3.18 -13.00
C SER A 120 -10.24 -4.45 -12.53
N TYR A 121 -10.14 -4.63 -11.21
CA TYR A 121 -9.57 -5.82 -10.61
C TYR A 121 -10.43 -7.09 -10.85
N LEU A 122 -11.76 -6.98 -10.73
CA LEU A 122 -12.67 -8.11 -11.00
C LEU A 122 -12.60 -8.55 -12.47
N ASP A 123 -12.51 -7.60 -13.40
CA ASP A 123 -12.36 -7.88 -14.83
C ASP A 123 -11.02 -8.57 -15.13
N TRP A 124 -9.93 -8.08 -14.53
CA TRP A 124 -8.61 -8.70 -14.64
C TRP A 124 -8.58 -10.14 -14.08
N GLN A 125 -9.24 -10.40 -12.94
CA GLN A 125 -9.36 -11.75 -12.38
C GLN A 125 -10.15 -12.69 -13.29
N ARG A 126 -11.17 -12.19 -14.00
CA ARG A 126 -11.97 -12.98 -14.93
C ARG A 126 -11.12 -13.40 -16.13
N LEU A 127 -10.43 -12.45 -16.76
CA LEU A 127 -9.56 -12.71 -17.91
C LEU A 127 -8.44 -13.70 -17.60
N ARG A 128 -7.88 -13.66 -16.38
CA ARG A 128 -6.87 -14.64 -15.95
C ARG A 128 -7.41 -16.06 -15.74
N ARG A 129 -8.68 -16.20 -15.33
CA ARG A 129 -9.31 -17.53 -15.19
C ARG A 129 -9.61 -18.14 -16.54
N GLU A 130 -10.02 -17.34 -17.52
CA GLU A 130 -10.31 -17.78 -18.88
C GLU A 130 -9.06 -18.21 -19.66
N GLN A 131 -7.90 -17.59 -19.41
CA GLN A 131 -6.63 -17.99 -20.06
C GLN A 131 -5.97 -19.22 -19.45
N ASN A 132 -6.44 -19.70 -18.30
CA ASN A 132 -5.83 -20.79 -17.55
C ASN A 132 -6.76 -22.02 -17.46
N SER A 133 -7.76 -22.08 -18.34
CA SER A 133 -8.74 -23.17 -18.50
C SER A 133 -8.67 -23.76 -19.89
#